data_AF-A0A267TE70-F1
#
_entry.id   AF-A0A267TE70-F1
#
_cell.length_a   1.000
_cell.length_b   1.000
_cell.length_c   1.000
_cell.angle_alpha   90.00
_cell.angle_beta   90.00
_cell.angle_gamma   90.00
#
_symmetry.space_group_name_H-M   'P 1'
#
loop_
_entity.id
_entity.type
_entity.pdbx_description
1 polymer ?
#
loop_
_entity_poly.entity_id
_entity_poly.type
_entity_poly.pdbx_seq_one_letter_code
_entity_poly.pdbx_strand_id
1 'polypeptide(L)'
;MKKLLFGFSMGFLTLACNPKSSEQTPIIGTWQLISGTTIKGSDTTVTDYTKGQEMIKIITPTHFSFLRHDLNHGKDSTADYSAGGGRVKIEGNKYKEYLDYFNVREWEGGEFEFDYEVTGDTLIIKGVEKVEKLGINHINIEKYLKKN
;
A
#
# COMPACT_ATOMS: atom_id res chain seq x y z
N MET A 1 57.82 51.52 1.45
CA MET A 1 56.34 51.61 1.54
C MET A 1 55.71 50.83 0.40
N LYS A 2 54.58 50.14 0.66
CA LYS A 2 53.70 49.37 -0.25
C LYS A 2 54.23 47.97 -0.62
N LYS A 3 53.89 46.90 0.12
CA LYS A 3 52.62 46.17 0.36
C LYS A 3 52.60 44.87 -0.47
N LEU A 4 52.96 43.78 0.23
CA LEU A 4 52.77 42.38 -0.16
C LEU A 4 51.26 42.11 -0.32
N LEU A 5 50.88 41.42 -1.40
CA LEU A 5 49.55 40.82 -1.56
C LEU A 5 49.75 39.31 -1.72
N PHE A 6 49.54 38.59 -0.61
CA PHE A 6 49.50 37.14 -0.56
C PHE A 6 48.08 36.71 -0.94
N GLY A 7 47.89 36.18 -2.14
CA GLY A 7 46.61 35.63 -2.59
C GLY A 7 46.39 34.25 -1.97
N PHE A 8 45.54 34.18 -0.95
CA PHE A 8 45.10 32.93 -0.35
C PHE A 8 43.98 32.33 -1.21
N SER A 9 44.30 31.33 -2.04
CA SER A 9 43.32 30.53 -2.77
C SER A 9 42.67 29.54 -1.80
N MET A 10 41.51 29.92 -1.26
CA MET A 10 40.68 29.07 -0.40
C MET A 10 39.96 28.06 -1.30
N GLY A 11 40.46 26.83 -1.37
CA GLY A 11 39.82 25.73 -2.09
C GLY A 11 38.47 25.38 -1.46
N PHE A 12 37.39 25.57 -2.21
CA PHE A 12 36.07 25.06 -1.86
C PHE A 12 36.04 23.54 -2.09
N LEU A 13 36.19 22.76 -1.02
CA LEU A 13 35.85 21.34 -0.99
C LEU A 13 34.32 21.21 -1.04
N THR A 14 33.78 20.94 -2.23
CA THR A 14 32.39 20.54 -2.37
C THR A 14 32.22 19.13 -1.80
N LEU A 15 31.55 19.04 -0.65
CA LEU A 15 31.04 17.79 -0.12
C LEU A 15 29.98 17.27 -1.09
N ALA A 16 30.39 16.36 -1.98
CA ALA A 16 29.47 15.59 -2.81
C ALA A 16 28.67 14.64 -1.90
N CYS A 17 27.52 15.12 -1.44
CA CYS A 17 26.54 14.28 -0.79
C CYS A 17 25.91 13.41 -1.89
N ASN A 18 26.38 12.17 -2.05
CA ASN A 18 25.64 11.19 -2.84
C ASN A 18 24.36 10.87 -2.06
N PRO A 19 23.16 11.22 -2.54
CA PRO A 19 21.96 10.65 -1.95
C PRO A 19 22.11 9.13 -2.09
N LYS A 20 22.10 8.40 -0.97
CA LYS A 20 21.85 6.95 -1.01
C LYS A 20 20.61 6.79 -1.87
N SER A 21 20.72 6.09 -3.00
CA SER A 21 19.53 5.66 -3.72
C SER A 21 18.68 4.93 -2.68
N SER A 22 17.55 5.50 -2.29
CA SER A 22 16.61 4.77 -1.47
C SER A 22 16.27 3.53 -2.27
N GLU A 23 16.70 2.35 -1.82
CA GLU A 23 16.15 1.11 -2.34
C GLU A 23 14.64 1.27 -2.24
N GLN A 24 13.98 1.30 -3.39
CA GLN A 24 12.54 1.49 -3.44
C GLN A 24 11.93 0.31 -2.69
N THR A 25 11.20 0.59 -1.60
CA THR A 25 10.57 -0.47 -0.82
C THR A 25 9.70 -1.33 -1.75
N PRO A 26 9.90 -2.65 -1.85
CA PRO A 26 9.35 -3.45 -2.95
C PRO A 26 7.83 -3.39 -3.13
N ILE A 27 7.08 -3.14 -2.04
CA ILE A 27 5.62 -2.99 -2.03
C ILE A 27 5.13 -1.67 -2.67
N ILE A 28 6.00 -0.68 -2.88
CA ILE A 28 5.62 0.60 -3.50
C ILE A 28 5.25 0.37 -4.97
N GLY A 29 4.06 0.81 -5.36
CA GLY A 29 3.55 0.69 -6.71
C GLY A 29 2.04 0.53 -6.78
N THR A 30 1.56 0.20 -7.97
CA THR A 30 0.16 -0.14 -8.23
C THR A 30 0.03 -1.65 -8.39
N TRP A 31 -0.98 -2.21 -7.74
CA TRP A 31 -1.17 -3.64 -7.59
C TRP A 31 -2.61 -4.01 -7.90
N GLN A 32 -2.85 -4.93 -8.82
CA GLN A 32 -4.18 -5.48 -9.09
C GLN A 32 -4.44 -6.66 -8.17
N LEU A 33 -5.57 -6.65 -7.46
CA LEU A 33 -5.98 -7.77 -6.61
C LEU A 33 -6.44 -8.93 -7.49
N ILE A 34 -5.85 -10.10 -7.27
CA ILE A 34 -6.19 -11.34 -8.00
C ILE A 34 -7.09 -12.23 -7.15
N SER A 35 -6.75 -12.41 -5.87
CA SER A 35 -7.55 -13.22 -4.96
C SER A 35 -7.45 -12.74 -3.52
N GLY A 36 -8.54 -12.88 -2.78
CA GLY A 36 -8.59 -12.70 -1.33
C GLY A 36 -9.00 -14.00 -0.65
N THR A 37 -8.38 -14.29 0.49
CA THR A 37 -8.75 -15.40 1.38
C THR A 37 -9.07 -14.84 2.76
N THR A 38 -10.26 -15.13 3.26
CA THR A 38 -10.67 -14.77 4.62
C THR A 38 -10.82 -16.04 5.46
N ILE A 39 -10.23 -16.04 6.66
CA ILE A 39 -10.33 -17.16 7.61
C ILE A 39 -10.95 -16.65 8.92
N LYS A 40 -12.12 -17.19 9.29
CA LYS A 40 -12.85 -16.87 10.52
C LYS A 40 -13.14 -18.16 11.28
N GLY A 41 -12.36 -18.45 12.32
CA GLY A 41 -12.43 -19.73 13.02
C GLY A 41 -12.02 -20.88 12.11
N SER A 42 -12.92 -21.85 11.89
CA SER A 42 -12.73 -22.96 10.94
C SER A 42 -13.14 -22.62 9.51
N ASP A 43 -13.84 -21.50 9.30
CA ASP A 43 -14.42 -21.16 8.01
C ASP A 43 -13.40 -20.42 7.16
N THR A 44 -13.17 -20.90 5.94
CA THR A 44 -12.28 -20.29 4.96
C THR A 44 -13.06 -19.95 3.70
N THR A 45 -13.00 -18.70 3.27
CA THR A 45 -13.60 -18.22 2.02
C THR A 45 -12.50 -17.73 1.10
N VAL A 46 -12.55 -18.14 -0.17
CA VAL A 46 -11.62 -17.66 -1.21
C VAL A 46 -12.44 -16.96 -2.29
N THR A 47 -12.03 -15.75 -2.66
CA THR A 47 -12.67 -14.93 -3.68
C THR A 47 -11.69 -14.67 -4.82
N ASP A 48 -12.13 -14.96 -6.05
CA ASP A 48 -11.42 -14.58 -7.28
C ASP A 48 -11.88 -13.18 -7.72
N TYR A 49 -11.00 -12.20 -7.55
CA TYR A 49 -11.28 -10.80 -7.89
C TYR A 49 -11.09 -10.48 -9.37
N THR A 50 -10.77 -11.49 -10.20
CA THR A 50 -10.70 -11.34 -11.67
C THR A 50 -12.04 -11.60 -12.36
N LYS A 51 -13.09 -11.94 -11.61
CA LYS A 51 -14.42 -12.27 -12.13
C LYS A 51 -15.44 -11.19 -11.77
N GLY A 52 -15.98 -10.52 -12.80
CA GLY A 52 -17.09 -9.56 -12.66
C GLY A 52 -16.72 -8.23 -11.99
N GLN A 53 -15.52 -8.11 -11.44
CA GLN A 53 -15.00 -6.93 -10.79
C GLN A 53 -13.51 -6.77 -11.08
N GLU A 54 -12.97 -5.60 -10.76
CA GLU A 54 -11.55 -5.34 -10.71
C GLU A 54 -11.27 -4.48 -9.48
N MET A 55 -10.13 -4.74 -8.82
CA MET A 55 -9.63 -3.89 -7.75
C MET A 55 -8.15 -3.61 -7.94
N ILE A 56 -7.76 -2.36 -7.76
CA ILE A 56 -6.36 -1.95 -7.63
C ILE A 56 -6.10 -1.39 -6.24
N LYS A 57 -4.87 -1.58 -5.76
CA LYS A 57 -4.29 -0.91 -4.59
C LYS A 57 -3.06 -0.14 -5.03
N ILE A 58 -3.03 1.16 -4.73
CA ILE A 58 -1.90 2.05 -4.98
C ILE A 58 -1.21 2.27 -3.64
N ILE A 59 0.06 1.91 -3.55
CA ILE A 59 0.86 2.04 -2.33
C ILE A 59 2.03 2.98 -2.62
N THR A 60 2.08 4.08 -1.89
CA THR A 60 3.15 5.07 -1.92
C THR A 60 3.93 5.04 -0.60
N PRO A 61 5.04 5.79 -0.46
CA PRO A 61 5.83 5.75 0.77
C PRO A 61 5.06 6.20 2.03
N THR A 62 4.00 6.99 1.86
CA THR A 62 3.27 7.61 2.98
C THR A 62 1.78 7.31 2.99
N HIS A 63 1.19 6.91 1.86
CA HIS A 63 -0.24 6.66 1.72
C HIS A 63 -0.54 5.44 0.87
N PHE A 64 -1.76 4.92 1.04
CA PHE A 64 -2.36 3.94 0.16
C PHE A 64 -3.75 4.38 -0.28
N SER A 65 -4.22 3.81 -1.38
CA SER A 65 -5.63 3.82 -1.75
C SER A 65 -5.98 2.50 -2.43
N PHE A 66 -7.22 2.06 -2.25
CA PHE A 66 -7.79 1.00 -3.07
C PHE A 66 -9.04 1.49 -3.79
N LEU A 67 -9.24 0.95 -4.98
CA LEU A 67 -10.35 1.26 -5.85
C LEU A 67 -10.85 -0.07 -6.41
N ARG A 68 -12.11 -0.40 -6.16
CA ARG A 68 -12.82 -1.56 -6.68
C ARG A 68 -14.05 -1.12 -7.43
N HIS A 69 -14.30 -1.73 -8.57
CA HIS A 69 -15.53 -1.53 -9.32
C HIS A 69 -15.97 -2.82 -10.01
N ASP A 70 -17.27 -2.90 -10.31
CA ASP A 70 -17.80 -3.91 -11.21
C ASP A 70 -17.35 -3.66 -12.67
N LEU A 71 -17.33 -4.71 -13.49
CA LEU A 71 -16.93 -4.63 -14.90
C LEU A 71 -18.08 -4.22 -15.83
N ASN A 72 -19.31 -4.15 -15.33
CA ASN A 72 -20.51 -3.80 -16.10
C ASN A 72 -20.89 -2.32 -15.94
N HIS A 73 -20.02 -1.53 -15.33
CA HIS A 73 -20.17 -0.08 -15.11
C HIS A 73 -21.47 0.30 -14.38
N GLY A 74 -21.90 -0.52 -13.41
CA GLY A 74 -23.07 -0.26 -12.60
C GLY A 74 -24.41 -0.39 -13.33
N LYS A 75 -24.44 -1.06 -14.49
CA LYS A 75 -25.64 -1.12 -15.36
C LYS A 75 -26.58 -2.29 -15.09
N ASP A 76 -26.19 -3.21 -14.20
CA ASP A 76 -27.00 -4.38 -13.86
C ASP A 76 -26.99 -4.63 -12.34
N SER A 77 -27.55 -5.77 -11.92
CA SER A 77 -27.66 -6.13 -10.52
C SER A 77 -26.32 -6.41 -9.82
N THR A 78 -25.21 -6.44 -10.56
CA THR A 78 -23.85 -6.62 -10.05
C THR A 78 -23.13 -5.30 -9.79
N ALA A 79 -23.82 -4.17 -9.99
CA ALA A 79 -23.31 -2.83 -9.72
C ALA A 79 -22.63 -2.73 -8.34
N ASP A 80 -21.34 -2.41 -8.33
CA ASP A 80 -20.56 -2.27 -7.11
C ASP A 80 -19.41 -1.28 -7.33
N TYR A 81 -19.20 -0.43 -6.33
CA TYR A 81 -18.05 0.46 -6.28
C TYR A 81 -17.64 0.63 -4.82
N SER A 82 -16.35 0.41 -4.55
CA SER A 82 -15.79 0.48 -3.21
C SER A 82 -14.42 1.12 -3.28
N ALA A 83 -14.18 2.14 -2.47
CA ALA A 83 -12.95 2.91 -2.52
C ALA A 83 -12.59 3.45 -1.15
N GLY A 84 -11.32 3.36 -0.82
CA GLY A 84 -10.78 3.88 0.43
C GLY A 84 -9.29 4.15 0.33
N GLY A 85 -8.72 4.60 1.43
CA GLY A 85 -7.31 4.92 1.54
C GLY A 85 -6.99 5.69 2.79
N GLY A 86 -5.70 6.01 2.93
CA GLY A 86 -5.19 6.73 4.07
C GLY A 86 -3.67 6.63 4.14
N ARG A 87 -3.13 6.82 5.34
CA ARG A 87 -1.69 6.78 5.58
C ARG A 87 -1.18 5.37 5.72
N VAL A 88 0.12 5.17 5.47
CA VAL A 88 0.81 3.91 5.74
C VAL A 88 2.10 4.11 6.52
N LYS A 89 2.51 3.06 7.23
CA LYS A 89 3.86 2.90 7.76
C LYS A 89 4.44 1.59 7.20
N ILE A 90 5.62 1.65 6.60
CA ILE A 90 6.28 0.50 5.96
C ILE A 90 7.68 0.34 6.56
N GLU A 91 7.91 -0.79 7.23
CA GLU A 91 9.16 -1.07 7.94
C GLU A 91 9.53 -2.55 7.76
N GLY A 92 10.63 -2.82 7.06
CA GLY A 92 11.00 -4.21 6.72
C GLY A 92 9.88 -4.90 5.93
N ASN A 93 9.41 -6.04 6.42
CA ASN A 93 8.27 -6.79 5.85
C ASN A 93 6.91 -6.42 6.47
N LYS A 94 6.84 -5.37 7.30
CA LYS A 94 5.62 -4.88 7.92
C LYS A 94 5.02 -3.74 7.11
N TYR A 95 3.70 -3.79 6.94
CA TYR A 95 2.88 -2.82 6.25
C TYR A 95 1.67 -2.51 7.12
N LYS A 96 1.59 -1.29 7.66
CA LYS A 96 0.49 -0.85 8.51
C LYS A 96 -0.33 0.22 7.80
N GLU A 97 -1.63 -0.02 7.63
CA GLU A 97 -2.60 0.92 7.09
C GLU A 97 -3.31 1.66 8.22
N TYR A 98 -3.42 2.99 8.07
CA TYR A 98 -4.30 3.84 8.84
C TYR A 98 -5.43 4.27 7.91
N LEU A 99 -6.62 3.69 8.07
CA LEU A 99 -7.72 3.91 7.15
C LEU A 99 -8.43 5.23 7.45
N ASP A 100 -8.05 6.26 6.70
CA ASP A 100 -8.53 7.63 6.89
C ASP A 100 -9.84 7.89 6.13
N TYR A 101 -10.05 7.22 5.00
CA TYR A 101 -11.22 7.37 4.13
C TYR A 101 -11.72 6.00 3.65
N PHE A 102 -13.03 5.77 3.72
CA PHE A 102 -13.67 4.62 3.09
C PHE A 102 -15.14 4.90 2.77
N ASN A 103 -15.70 4.35 1.69
CA ASN A 103 -17.14 4.44 1.44
C ASN A 103 -17.99 3.73 2.53
N VAL A 104 -17.40 2.77 3.27
CA VAL A 104 -18.01 2.18 4.47
C VAL A 104 -17.39 2.82 5.72
N ARG A 105 -17.97 3.94 6.15
CA ARG A 105 -17.39 4.87 7.15
C ARG A 105 -17.13 4.23 8.52
N GLU A 106 -17.83 3.15 8.86
CA GLU A 106 -17.70 2.43 10.13
C GLU A 106 -16.31 1.83 10.36
N TRP A 107 -15.55 1.63 9.28
CA TRP A 107 -14.15 1.17 9.31
C TRP A 107 -13.14 2.30 9.52
N GLU A 108 -13.52 3.56 9.28
CA GLU A 108 -12.59 4.68 9.37
C GLU A 108 -12.01 4.85 10.78
N GLY A 109 -10.75 5.28 10.82
CA GLY A 109 -9.95 5.27 12.05
C GLY A 109 -9.43 3.88 12.43
N GLY A 110 -9.72 2.86 11.64
CA GLY A 110 -9.15 1.53 11.77
C GLY A 110 -7.64 1.53 11.49
N GLU A 111 -6.92 0.72 12.26
CA GLU A 111 -5.50 0.45 12.07
C GLU A 111 -5.31 -1.04 11.78
N PHE A 112 -4.66 -1.34 10.66
CA PHE A 112 -4.50 -2.71 10.19
C PHE A 112 -3.03 -2.99 9.92
N GLU A 113 -2.48 -3.98 10.62
CA GLU A 113 -1.08 -4.38 10.48
C GLU A 113 -0.99 -5.69 9.72
N PHE A 114 -0.14 -5.69 8.69
CA PHE A 114 0.05 -6.81 7.79
C PHE A 114 1.54 -7.14 7.66
N ASP A 115 1.82 -8.42 7.45
CA ASP A 115 3.05 -8.89 6.83
C ASP A 115 2.88 -8.86 5.30
N TYR A 116 3.93 -8.48 4.59
CA TYR A 116 3.95 -8.55 3.13
C TYR A 116 5.20 -9.24 2.58
N GLU A 117 5.06 -9.82 1.40
CA GLU A 117 6.14 -10.42 0.62
C GLU A 117 5.99 -10.02 -0.85
N VAL A 118 7.08 -9.59 -1.48
CA VAL A 118 7.14 -9.32 -2.92
C VAL A 118 8.14 -10.26 -3.57
N THR A 119 7.66 -11.06 -4.52
CA THR A 119 8.47 -11.98 -5.32
C THR A 119 8.14 -11.78 -6.80
N GLY A 120 9.07 -11.16 -7.54
CA GLY A 120 8.83 -10.70 -8.90
C GLY A 120 7.67 -9.71 -8.95
N ASP A 121 6.68 -9.97 -9.81
CA ASP A 121 5.47 -9.15 -9.94
C ASP A 121 4.33 -9.56 -9.00
N THR A 122 4.59 -10.47 -8.06
CA THR A 122 3.58 -10.92 -7.09
C THR A 122 3.80 -10.25 -5.74
N LEU A 123 2.73 -9.71 -5.18
CA LEU A 123 2.67 -9.21 -3.80
C LEU A 123 1.66 -10.05 -3.02
N ILE A 124 2.06 -10.56 -1.86
CA ILE A 124 1.17 -11.16 -0.87
C ILE A 124 1.12 -10.25 0.35
N ILE A 125 -0.09 -9.92 0.81
CA ILE A 125 -0.33 -9.21 2.07
C ILE A 125 -1.17 -10.12 2.98
N LYS A 126 -0.78 -10.24 4.25
CA LYS A 126 -1.50 -11.06 5.23
C LYS A 126 -1.55 -10.37 6.59
N GLY A 127 -2.71 -10.37 7.22
CA GLY A 127 -2.89 -9.80 8.56
C GLY A 127 -4.22 -10.15 9.18
N VAL A 128 -4.44 -9.67 10.40
CA VAL A 128 -5.72 -9.78 11.08
C VAL A 128 -6.47 -8.47 10.90
N GLU A 129 -7.68 -8.55 10.38
CA GLU A 129 -8.60 -7.42 10.33
C GLU A 129 -9.59 -7.55 11.48
N LYS A 130 -9.57 -6.54 12.36
CA LYS A 130 -10.48 -6.46 13.50
C LYS A 130 -11.17 -5.10 13.52
N VAL A 131 -12.49 -5.11 13.36
CA VAL A 131 -13.33 -3.91 13.48
C VAL A 131 -14.45 -4.22 14.46
N GLU A 132 -14.27 -3.79 15.71
CA GLU A 132 -15.16 -4.14 16.82
C GLU A 132 -16.60 -3.69 16.58
N LYS A 133 -16.78 -2.47 16.04
CA LYS A 133 -18.09 -1.90 15.71
C LYS A 133 -18.90 -2.77 14.73
N LEU A 134 -18.22 -3.55 13.90
CA LEU A 134 -18.81 -4.40 12.87
C LEU A 134 -18.78 -5.89 13.24
N GLY A 135 -18.24 -6.24 14.42
CA GLY A 135 -18.04 -7.64 14.81
C GLY A 135 -17.08 -8.39 13.89
N ILE A 136 -16.19 -7.68 13.20
CA ILE A 136 -15.21 -8.26 12.27
C ILE A 136 -13.97 -8.66 13.07
N ASN A 137 -13.56 -9.91 12.88
CA ASN A 137 -12.32 -10.47 13.39
C ASN A 137 -11.98 -11.71 12.56
N HIS A 138 -11.08 -11.54 11.60
CA HIS A 138 -10.64 -12.62 10.72
C HIS A 138 -9.21 -12.40 10.25
N ILE A 139 -8.60 -13.45 9.70
CA ILE A 139 -7.37 -13.32 8.93
C ILE A 139 -7.77 -12.96 7.51
N ASN A 140 -7.13 -11.94 6.94
CA ASN A 140 -7.20 -11.61 5.52
C ASN A 140 -5.85 -11.93 4.85
N ILE A 141 -5.90 -12.58 3.69
CA ILE A 141 -4.73 -12.88 2.85
C ILE A 141 -5.07 -12.45 1.43
N GLU A 142 -4.32 -11.49 0.91
CA GLU A 142 -4.53 -10.91 -0.40
C GLU A 142 -3.34 -11.20 -1.31
N LYS A 143 -3.63 -11.63 -2.53
CA LYS A 143 -2.64 -11.83 -3.58
C LYS A 143 -2.87 -10.82 -4.69
N TYR A 144 -1.80 -10.13 -5.05
CA TYR A 144 -1.77 -9.11 -6.06
C TYR A 144 -0.77 -9.41 -7.18
N LEU A 145 -1.03 -8.83 -8.35
CA LEU A 145 -0.06 -8.70 -9.43
C LEU A 145 0.27 -7.24 -9.69
N LYS A 146 1.53 -6.94 -9.99
CA LYS A 146 1.99 -5.58 -10.28
C LYS A 146 1.33 -5.05 -11.56
N LYS A 147 0.88 -3.79 -11.50
CA LYS A 147 0.27 -3.07 -12.63
C LYS A 147 1.22 -1.98 -13.10
N ASN A 148 1.57 -2.03 -14.39
CA ASN A 148 2.49 -1.11 -15.06
C ASN A 148 1.77 0.11 -15.63
#